data_AF-A0A4Q7ARW0-F1
#
_entry.id   AF-A0A4Q7ARW0-F1
#
_cell.length_a   1.000
_cell.length_b   1.000
_cell.length_c   1.000
_cell.angle_alpha   90.00
_cell.angle_beta   90.00
_cell.angle_gamma   90.00
#
_symmetry.space_group_name_H-M   'P 1'
#
loop_
_entity.id
_entity.type
_entity.pdbx_description
1 polymer ?
#
loop_
_entity_poly.entity_id
_entity_poly.type
_entity_poly.pdbx_seq_one_letter_code
_entity_poly.pdbx_strand_id
1 'polypeptide(L)'
;MMAKLTFKPVYLFNLFWLTGLLHISYYGSKPYPHYIFDQMMTPDAQAVFITCGIFSIYFIAGNILRLTPLWQTPRYWPYIFLSAILVFQAFIAFIGAMHAPPYWGALIINCMFMLLAHFVFYPLYAISKKYTQKKNTA
;
A
#
# COMPACT_ATOMS: atom_id res chain seq x y z
N MET A 1 -33.32 18.11 3.70
CA MET A 1 -31.90 18.48 3.85
C MET A 1 -31.05 17.26 3.49
N MET A 2 -30.48 17.19 2.29
CA MET A 2 -29.55 16.09 1.95
C MET A 2 -28.23 16.32 2.67
N ALA A 3 -27.87 15.42 3.58
CA ALA A 3 -26.57 15.44 4.24
C ALA A 3 -25.48 15.33 3.15
N LYS A 4 -24.69 16.39 3.00
CA LYS A 4 -23.55 16.41 2.08
C LYS A 4 -22.52 15.42 2.62
N LEU A 5 -22.51 14.20 2.09
CA LEU A 5 -21.57 13.16 2.50
C LEU A 5 -20.15 13.66 2.24
N THR A 6 -19.44 14.05 3.30
CA THR A 6 -18.06 14.52 3.20
C THR A 6 -17.15 13.31 3.21
N PHE A 7 -16.81 12.82 2.02
CA PHE A 7 -15.92 11.68 1.88
C PHE A 7 -14.51 12.03 2.39
N LYS A 8 -14.08 11.39 3.50
CA LYS A 8 -12.74 11.60 4.05
C LYS A 8 -11.73 10.70 3.33
N PRO A 9 -10.56 11.22 2.90
CA PRO A 9 -9.54 10.44 2.19
C PRO A 9 -9.06 9.18 2.93
N VAL A 10 -9.22 9.13 4.25
CA VAL A 10 -8.83 7.95 5.05
C VAL A 10 -9.70 6.74 4.79
N TYR A 11 -10.96 6.92 4.39
CA TYR A 11 -11.79 5.79 4.02
C TYR A 11 -11.29 5.12 2.73
N LEU A 12 -10.84 5.90 1.75
CA LEU A 12 -10.15 5.36 0.57
C LEU A 12 -8.85 4.65 0.96
N PHE A 13 -8.06 5.25 1.83
CA PHE A 13 -6.80 4.67 2.30
C PHE A 13 -7.00 3.29 2.95
N ASN A 14 -7.97 3.17 3.86
CA ASN A 14 -8.28 1.90 4.51
C ASN A 14 -8.98 0.91 3.58
N LEU A 15 -9.77 1.39 2.62
CA LEU A 15 -10.35 0.52 1.59
C LEU A 15 -9.25 -0.11 0.73
N PHE A 16 -8.28 0.68 0.26
CA PHE A 16 -7.10 0.19 -0.46
C PHE A 16 -6.32 -0.85 0.34
N TRP A 17 -6.18 -0.63 1.65
CA TRP A 17 -5.55 -1.57 2.56
C TRP A 17 -6.29 -2.92 2.58
N LEU A 18 -7.61 -2.89 2.83
CA LEU A 18 -8.43 -4.09 2.91
C LEU A 18 -8.48 -4.84 1.57
N THR A 19 -8.60 -4.13 0.45
CA THR A 19 -8.59 -4.77 -0.87
C THR A 19 -7.25 -5.43 -1.17
N GLY A 20 -6.13 -4.80 -0.77
CA GLY A 20 -4.81 -5.40 -0.95
C GLY A 20 -4.61 -6.64 -0.07
N LEU A 21 -5.07 -6.61 1.18
CA LEU A 21 -5.05 -7.76 2.08
C LEU A 21 -5.89 -8.93 1.53
N LEU A 22 -7.08 -8.63 1.01
CA LEU A 22 -7.94 -9.65 0.38
C LEU A 22 -7.27 -10.22 -0.88
N HIS A 23 -6.65 -9.36 -1.70
CA HIS A 23 -5.92 -9.80 -2.89
C HIS A 23 -4.76 -10.75 -2.53
N ILE A 24 -3.92 -10.37 -1.57
CA ILE A 24 -2.79 -11.20 -1.11
C ILE A 24 -3.31 -12.50 -0.50
N SER A 25 -4.31 -12.44 0.37
CA SER A 25 -4.85 -13.65 1.02
C SER A 25 -5.49 -14.60 0.01
N TYR A 26 -6.28 -14.07 -0.93
CA TYR A 26 -7.01 -14.89 -1.91
C TYR A 26 -6.07 -15.56 -2.91
N TYR A 27 -5.16 -14.82 -3.53
CA TYR A 27 -4.23 -15.39 -4.51
C TYR A 27 -3.07 -16.13 -3.85
N GLY A 28 -2.60 -15.63 -2.71
CA GLY A 28 -1.50 -16.21 -1.95
C GLY A 28 -1.81 -17.55 -1.31
N SER A 29 -3.09 -17.86 -1.08
CA SER A 29 -3.52 -19.16 -0.51
C SER A 29 -3.82 -20.22 -1.57
N LYS A 30 -3.73 -19.90 -2.87
CA LYS A 30 -3.98 -20.87 -3.93
C LYS A 30 -2.78 -21.80 -4.14
N PRO A 31 -3.02 -23.10 -4.41
CA PRO A 31 -1.97 -24.00 -4.86
C PRO A 31 -1.27 -23.47 -6.10
N TYR A 32 0.04 -23.67 -6.20
CA TYR A 32 0.85 -23.21 -7.33
C TYR A 32 1.87 -24.29 -7.75
N PRO A 33 2.22 -24.35 -9.04
CA PRO A 33 3.22 -25.29 -9.52
C PRO A 33 4.60 -24.90 -8.98
N HIS A 34 5.32 -25.85 -8.40
CA HIS A 34 6.69 -25.63 -8.00
C HIS A 34 7.62 -25.73 -9.22
N TYR A 35 8.44 -24.69 -9.44
CA TYR A 35 9.28 -24.50 -10.63
C TYR A 35 10.23 -25.67 -10.95
N ILE A 36 10.56 -26.52 -9.98
CA ILE A 36 11.53 -27.61 -10.14
C ILE A 36 10.84 -28.97 -10.34
N PHE A 37 9.67 -29.18 -9.75
CA PHE A 37 9.05 -30.50 -9.64
C PHE A 37 7.72 -30.63 -10.37
N ASP A 38 7.17 -29.55 -10.95
CA ASP A 38 5.83 -29.47 -11.55
C ASP A 38 4.68 -29.97 -10.65
N GLN A 39 4.97 -30.16 -9.36
CA GLN A 39 4.00 -30.54 -8.36
C GLN A 39 3.29 -29.30 -7.84
N MET A 40 1.97 -29.42 -7.67
CA MET A 40 1.18 -28.40 -6.98
C MET A 40 1.58 -28.36 -5.51
N MET A 41 2.19 -27.26 -5.09
CA MET A 41 2.48 -27.00 -3.69
C MET A 41 1.35 -26.17 -3.08
N THR A 42 0.97 -26.54 -1.87
CA THR A 42 0.11 -25.70 -1.03
C THR A 42 0.97 -24.64 -0.37
N PRO A 43 0.60 -23.35 -0.48
CA PRO A 43 1.34 -22.28 0.19
C PRO A 43 1.23 -22.40 1.71
N ASP A 44 2.33 -22.09 2.41
CA ASP A 44 2.34 -22.02 3.87
C ASP A 44 1.49 -20.82 4.34
N ALA A 45 0.48 -21.10 5.16
CA ALA A 45 -0.39 -20.08 5.73
C ALA A 45 0.37 -19.04 6.56
N GLN A 46 1.46 -19.44 7.23
CA GLN A 46 2.30 -18.51 7.99
C GLN A 46 3.00 -17.51 7.06
N ALA A 47 3.51 -17.99 5.91
CA ALA A 47 4.12 -17.13 4.90
C ALA A 47 3.12 -16.13 4.30
N VAL A 48 1.88 -16.56 4.02
CA VAL A 48 0.81 -15.66 3.56
C VAL A 48 0.50 -14.60 4.62
N PHE A 49 0.42 -14.98 5.89
CA PHE A 49 0.15 -14.06 6.99
C PHE A 49 1.27 -13.03 7.17
N ILE A 50 2.53 -13.46 7.11
CA ILE A 50 3.70 -12.57 7.15
C ILE A 50 3.65 -11.58 5.99
N THR A 51 3.29 -12.03 4.79
CA THR A 51 3.17 -11.18 3.60
C THR A 51 2.10 -10.10 3.77
N CYS A 52 0.93 -10.46 4.31
CA CYS A 52 -0.12 -9.52 4.70
C CYS A 52 0.36 -8.53 5.78
N GLY A 53 1.14 -9.00 6.75
CA GLY A 53 1.78 -8.17 7.77
C GLY A 53 2.73 -7.14 7.15
N ILE A 54 3.64 -7.57 6.27
CA ILE A 54 4.57 -6.71 5.55
C ILE A 54 3.80 -5.63 4.80
N PHE A 55 2.79 -5.99 4.02
CA PHE A 55 1.95 -5.03 3.28
C PHE A 55 1.31 -3.98 4.21
N SER A 56 0.83 -4.42 5.37
CA SER A 56 0.10 -3.59 6.33
C SER A 56 0.95 -2.50 7.00
N ILE A 57 2.27 -2.66 7.07
CA ILE A 57 3.17 -1.72 7.77
C ILE A 57 2.96 -0.28 7.28
N TYR A 58 2.88 -0.08 5.96
CA TYR A 58 2.64 1.24 5.36
C TYR A 58 1.33 1.88 5.86
N PHE A 59 0.25 1.11 5.92
CA PHE A 59 -1.07 1.61 6.32
C PHE A 59 -1.17 1.85 7.82
N ILE A 60 -0.57 0.98 8.63
CA ILE A 60 -0.47 1.16 10.08
C ILE A 60 0.34 2.42 10.38
N ALA A 61 1.51 2.57 9.77
CA ALA A 61 2.35 3.75 9.91
C ALA A 61 1.60 5.03 9.49
N GLY A 62 0.89 5.01 8.36
CA GLY A 62 0.10 6.14 7.89
C GLY A 62 -1.01 6.54 8.85
N ASN A 63 -1.72 5.56 9.43
CA ASN A 63 -2.76 5.82 10.42
C ASN A 63 -2.18 6.34 11.75
N ILE A 64 -1.06 5.79 12.23
CA ILE A 64 -0.37 6.26 13.44
C ILE A 64 0.14 7.70 13.24
N LEU A 65 0.79 7.98 12.11
CA LEU A 65 1.26 9.32 11.79
C LEU A 65 0.13 10.34 11.79
N ARG A 66 -1.05 9.98 11.28
CA ARG A 66 -2.22 10.86 11.32
C ARG A 66 -2.68 11.21 12.73
N LEU A 67 -2.48 10.32 13.71
CA LEU A 67 -2.81 10.55 15.12
C LEU A 67 -1.76 11.40 15.84
N THR A 68 -0.57 11.57 15.25
CA THR A 68 0.51 12.36 15.85
C THR A 68 0.54 13.81 15.32
N PRO A 69 0.98 14.77 16.16
CA PRO A 69 1.08 16.17 15.77
C PRO A 69 2.07 16.43 14.62
N LEU A 70 2.99 15.49 14.35
CA LEU A 70 3.92 15.50 13.20
C LEU A 70 3.20 15.57 11.85
N TRP A 71 1.94 15.16 11.76
CA TRP A 71 1.14 15.31 10.55
C TRP A 71 0.63 16.74 10.32
N GLN A 72 0.56 17.54 11.38
CA GLN A 72 0.03 18.91 11.34
C GLN A 72 1.10 19.95 10.99
N THR A 73 2.38 19.64 11.18
CA THR A 73 3.51 20.55 10.94
C THR A 73 4.75 19.78 10.50
N PRO A 74 5.48 20.26 9.48
CA PRO A 74 5.23 20.18 8.03
C PRO A 74 5.01 18.75 7.47
N ARG A 75 4.12 18.62 6.46
CA ARG A 75 3.75 17.33 5.81
C ARG A 75 4.86 16.60 5.07
N TYR A 76 6.04 17.20 4.95
CA TYR A 76 7.17 16.66 4.20
C TYR A 76 7.82 15.45 4.91
N TRP A 77 7.99 15.52 6.24
CA TRP A 77 8.60 14.44 7.01
C TRP A 77 7.77 13.14 7.03
N PRO A 78 6.45 13.20 7.32
CA PRO A 78 5.58 12.02 7.18
C PRO A 78 5.64 11.40 5.79
N TYR A 79 5.73 12.23 4.75
CA TYR A 79 5.84 11.75 3.37
C TYR A 79 7.15 11.00 3.13
N ILE A 80 8.30 11.52 3.57
CA ILE A 80 9.60 10.82 3.45
C ILE A 80 9.57 9.50 4.20
N PHE A 81 9.07 9.49 5.43
CA PHE A 81 9.01 8.28 6.24
C PHE A 81 8.16 7.17 5.58
N LEU A 82 6.97 7.53 5.08
CA LEU A 82 6.11 6.60 4.35
C LEU A 82 6.76 6.13 3.03
N SER A 83 7.51 7.01 2.36
CA SER A 83 8.28 6.66 1.17
C SER A 83 9.33 5.59 1.48
N ALA A 84 10.06 5.75 2.58
CA ALA A 84 11.08 4.80 3.02
C ALA A 84 10.47 3.42 3.32
N ILE A 85 9.35 3.37 4.04
CA ILE A 85 8.61 2.11 4.30
C ILE A 85 8.24 1.44 2.99
N LEU A 86 7.66 2.19 2.05
CA LEU A 86 7.14 1.63 0.82
C LEU A 86 8.25 1.10 -0.10
N VAL A 87 9.38 1.82 -0.19
CA VAL A 87 10.57 1.35 -0.92
C VAL A 87 11.12 0.07 -0.29
N PHE A 88 11.19 0.03 1.04
CA PHE A 88 11.68 -1.15 1.76
C PHE A 88 10.75 -2.36 1.59
N GLN A 89 9.43 -2.16 1.64
CA GLN A 89 8.44 -3.21 1.34
C GLN A 89 8.60 -3.75 -0.08
N ALA A 90 8.77 -2.87 -1.07
CA ALA A 90 9.00 -3.27 -2.46
C ALA A 90 10.28 -4.10 -2.59
N PHE A 91 11.37 -3.67 -1.93
CA PHE A 91 12.63 -4.42 -1.90
C PHE A 91 12.47 -5.82 -1.30
N ILE A 92 11.79 -5.95 -0.15
CA ILE A 92 11.48 -7.25 0.45
C ILE A 92 10.65 -8.10 -0.51
N ALA A 93 9.66 -7.51 -1.18
CA ALA A 93 8.81 -8.23 -2.12
C ALA A 93 9.61 -8.77 -3.31
N PHE A 94 10.57 -8.00 -3.85
CA PHE A 94 11.45 -8.45 -4.93
C PHE A 94 12.41 -9.56 -4.50
N ILE A 95 13.01 -9.48 -3.32
CA ILE A 95 13.88 -10.56 -2.81
C ILE A 95 13.06 -11.82 -2.51
N GLY A 96 11.91 -11.68 -1.86
CA GLY A 96 11.03 -12.80 -1.53
C GLY A 96 10.48 -13.52 -2.76
N ALA A 97 10.33 -12.81 -3.88
CA ALA A 97 9.87 -13.38 -5.14
C ALA A 97 10.92 -14.25 -5.87
N MET A 98 12.17 -14.36 -5.37
CA MET A 98 13.20 -15.21 -5.97
C MET A 98 12.82 -16.71 -6.05
N HIS A 99 11.79 -17.15 -5.32
CA HIS A 99 11.25 -18.51 -5.37
C HIS A 99 9.86 -18.62 -6.06
N ALA A 100 9.38 -17.52 -6.66
CA ALA A 100 8.08 -17.37 -7.30
C ALA A 100 6.81 -17.84 -6.53
N PRO A 101 6.66 -17.69 -5.20
CA PRO A 101 5.39 -18.04 -4.55
C PRO A 101 4.29 -17.00 -4.88
N PRO A 102 3.02 -17.42 -4.99
CA PRO A 102 1.92 -16.57 -5.45
C PRO A 102 1.63 -15.40 -4.50
N TYR A 103 1.87 -15.56 -3.20
CA TYR A 103 1.69 -14.50 -2.20
C TYR A 103 2.71 -13.37 -2.36
N TRP A 104 3.97 -13.68 -2.70
CA TRP A 104 4.99 -12.67 -3.00
C TRP A 104 4.65 -11.94 -4.31
N GLY A 105 4.16 -12.65 -5.33
CA GLY A 105 3.67 -12.02 -6.56
C GLY A 105 2.50 -11.06 -6.30
N ALA A 106 1.52 -11.48 -5.51
CA ALA A 106 0.40 -10.64 -5.09
C ALA A 106 0.86 -9.42 -4.26
N LEU A 107 1.90 -9.57 -3.43
CA LEU A 107 2.52 -8.45 -2.72
C LEU A 107 3.17 -7.46 -3.68
N ILE A 108 3.96 -7.93 -4.64
CA ILE A 108 4.63 -7.07 -5.65
C ILE A 108 3.59 -6.22 -6.37
N ILE A 109 2.50 -6.84 -6.87
CA ILE A 109 1.44 -6.13 -7.59
C ILE A 109 0.85 -5.02 -6.72
N ASN A 110 0.53 -5.33 -5.47
CA ASN A 110 0.01 -4.34 -4.52
C ASN A 110 1.03 -3.22 -4.25
N CYS A 111 2.31 -3.56 -4.05
CA CYS A 111 3.38 -2.58 -3.88
C CYS A 111 3.53 -1.67 -5.10
N MET A 112 3.40 -2.17 -6.33
CA MET A 112 3.46 -1.35 -7.54
C MET A 112 2.34 -0.32 -7.60
N PHE A 113 1.10 -0.72 -7.30
CA PHE A 113 -0.02 0.22 -7.21
C PHE A 113 0.19 1.26 -6.11
N MET A 114 0.74 0.85 -4.98
CA MET A 114 1.04 1.75 -3.87
C MET A 114 2.15 2.75 -4.23
N LEU A 115 3.21 2.31 -4.91
CA LEU A 115 4.28 3.17 -5.41
C LEU A 115 3.72 4.21 -6.40
N LEU A 116 2.86 3.78 -7.32
CA LEU A 116 2.19 4.68 -8.26
C LEU A 116 1.31 5.70 -7.51
N ALA A 117 0.52 5.25 -6.54
CA ALA A 117 -0.34 6.12 -5.76
C ALA A 117 0.47 7.15 -4.93
N HIS A 118 1.56 6.71 -4.31
CA HIS A 118 2.35 7.52 -3.38
C HIS A 118 3.30 8.50 -4.10
N PHE A 119 3.97 8.06 -5.17
CA PHE A 119 4.96 8.88 -5.88
C PHE A 119 4.43 9.62 -7.10
N VAL A 120 3.28 9.21 -7.66
CA VAL A 120 2.71 9.86 -8.85
C VAL A 120 1.41 10.58 -8.49
N PHE A 121 0.39 9.86 -8.03
CA PHE A 121 -0.92 10.48 -7.81
C PHE A 121 -0.94 11.47 -6.65
N TYR A 122 -0.27 11.18 -5.54
CA TYR A 122 -0.24 12.10 -4.40
C TYR A 122 0.47 13.42 -4.73
N PRO A 123 1.67 13.46 -5.35
CA PRO A 123 2.29 14.71 -5.76
C PRO A 123 1.47 15.49 -6.79
N LEU A 124 0.87 14.83 -7.79
CA LEU A 124 -0.02 15.47 -8.77
C LEU A 124 -1.23 16.12 -8.09
N TYR A 125 -1.84 15.42 -7.11
CA TYR A 125 -2.92 15.98 -6.30
C TYR A 125 -2.47 17.18 -5.46
N ALA A 126 -1.29 17.11 -4.83
CA ALA A 126 -0.76 18.21 -4.02
C ALA A 126 -0.46 19.46 -4.89
N ILE A 127 0.12 19.27 -6.07
CA ILE A 127 0.41 20.34 -7.03
C ILE A 127 -0.89 20.96 -7.56
N SER A 128 -1.84 20.13 -8.02
CA SER A 128 -3.12 20.64 -8.55
C SER A 128 -3.88 21.46 -7.50
N LYS A 129 -3.92 21.02 -6.24
CA LYS A 129 -4.52 21.78 -5.14
C LYS A 129 -3.84 23.14 -4.94
N LYS A 130 -2.51 23.20 -4.99
CA LYS A 130 -1.74 24.46 -4.87
C LYS A 130 -2.12 25.46 -5.98
N TYR A 131 -2.25 25.00 -7.22
CA TYR A 131 -2.66 25.83 -8.35
C TYR A 131 -4.11 26.32 -8.24
N THR A 132 -5.04 25.45 -7.85
CA THR A 132 -6.45 25.83 -7.65
C THR A 132 -6.62 26.85 -6.54
N GLN A 133 -5.89 26.70 -5.42
CA GLN A 133 -5.92 27.69 -4.35
C GLN A 133 -5.37 29.04 -4.80
N LYS A 134 -4.25 29.07 -5.54
CA LYS A 134 -3.67 30.29 -6.09
C LYS A 134 -4.64 31.01 -7.04
N LYS A 135 -5.40 30.28 -7.84
CA LYS A 135 -6.41 30.83 -8.76
C LYS A 135 -7.62 31.42 -8.03
N ASN A 136 -8.01 30.89 -6.88
CA ASN A 136 -9.16 31.38 -6.11
C ASN A 136 -8.83 32.57 -5.18
N THR A 137 -7.54 32.85 -4.97
CA THR A 137 -7.06 33.99 -4.16
C THR A 137 -6.58 35.18 -5.01
N ALA A 138 -6.63 35.05 -6.34
CA ALA A 138 -6.32 36.10 -7.31
C ALA A 138 -7.62 36.61 -7.93
#